data_AF-A0A7V2TT04-F1
#
_entry.id   AF-A0A7V2TT04-F1
#
_cell.length_a   1.000
_cell.length_b   1.000
_cell.length_c   1.000
_cell.angle_alpha   90.00
_cell.angle_beta   90.00
_cell.angle_gamma   90.00
#
_symmetry.space_group_name_H-M   'P 1'
#
loop_
_entity.id
_entity.type
_entity.pdbx_description
1 polymer ?
#
loop_
_entity_poly.entity_id
_entity_poly.type
_entity_poly.pdbx_seq_one_letter_code
_entity_poly.pdbx_strand_id
1 'polypeptide(L)'
;MMFNRNHRFFSILLLAALSFLAVSACADDPDTSKGFRQEQGCLLFFDNHPWIFTVTEPFDPQRFEYTYKVYTHIYDPETDLLLTKGPGGKFTHHRGLFIGWKQTEVGKTVYDTWHMKAPGVKGGRPCFQELVRWVNRSDDGTSAVQEAEIAWRDADTRETFIQETRQISVREQNQKRIIDFVSALHNPGKETVRLKGDPQHAGMQLRMANEVSEHENTTDYLLPEGVTVDKDDVTTPCNWACGVFEMLQRKRWILHMTAPGFIDGAPVYSIRKYGRFGAFWETEIPAGDTLTTRFRIVVSPTALTAEECAAMYQEYAGETK
;
A
#
# COMPACT_ATOMS: atom_id res chain seq x y z
N MET A 1 80.02 41.38 -1.31
CA MET A 1 80.28 40.79 -2.64
C MET A 1 79.21 39.75 -2.86
N MET A 2 78.32 39.95 -3.86
CA MET A 2 77.32 38.99 -4.39
C MET A 2 76.20 38.53 -3.42
N PHE A 3 74.88 38.59 -3.67
CA PHE A 3 73.98 38.86 -4.82
C PHE A 3 72.68 39.48 -4.19
N ASN A 4 72.15 40.63 -4.64
CA ASN A 4 71.10 40.80 -5.67
C ASN A 4 69.88 39.85 -5.47
N ARG A 5 68.60 40.24 -5.50
CA ARG A 5 67.96 41.26 -6.34
C ARG A 5 66.46 41.40 -5.96
N ASN A 6 65.98 42.64 -5.95
CA ASN A 6 64.70 43.19 -6.42
C ASN A 6 63.33 42.56 -6.08
N HIS A 7 62.47 43.46 -5.56
CA HIS A 7 61.11 43.81 -5.99
C HIS A 7 60.18 42.68 -6.48
N ARG A 8 58.95 42.65 -5.95
CA ARG A 8 57.78 43.34 -6.53
C ARG A 8 56.46 42.89 -5.83
N PHE A 9 55.45 43.73 -6.06
CA PHE A 9 54.01 43.43 -6.14
C PHE A 9 53.15 43.54 -4.86
N PHE A 10 52.44 44.66 -4.82
CA PHE A 10 51.06 44.77 -4.37
C PHE A 10 50.21 43.62 -4.93
N SER A 11 49.47 42.93 -4.06
CA SER A 11 48.27 42.19 -4.44
C SER A 11 47.14 42.53 -3.48
N ILE A 12 46.13 43.17 -4.06
CA ILE A 12 44.82 43.46 -3.51
C ILE A 12 44.14 42.11 -3.22
N LEU A 13 43.80 41.84 -1.96
CA LEU A 13 42.94 40.70 -1.61
C LEU A 13 41.50 41.05 -2.04
N LEU A 14 41.05 40.45 -3.14
CA LEU A 14 39.65 40.42 -3.53
C LEU A 14 38.97 39.34 -2.68
N LEU A 15 38.14 39.73 -1.71
CA LEU A 15 37.25 38.79 -1.03
C LEU A 15 36.14 38.38 -2.02
N ALA A 16 36.27 37.21 -2.63
CA ALA A 16 35.17 36.59 -3.35
C ALA A 16 34.20 35.99 -2.33
N ALA A 17 33.06 36.64 -2.13
CA ALA A 17 31.94 36.05 -1.41
C ALA A 17 31.38 34.91 -2.27
N LEU A 18 31.71 33.66 -1.93
CA LEU A 18 31.00 32.49 -2.45
C LEU A 18 29.62 32.43 -1.79
N SER A 19 28.62 32.91 -2.50
CA SER A 19 27.22 32.60 -2.23
C SER A 19 27.01 31.11 -2.50
N PHE A 20 26.96 30.28 -1.46
CA PHE A 20 26.44 28.93 -1.58
C PHE A 20 24.93 29.03 -1.86
N LEU A 21 24.58 28.97 -3.15
CA LEU A 21 23.24 28.56 -3.55
C LEU A 21 23.09 27.10 -3.11
N ALA A 22 22.36 26.89 -2.01
CA ALA A 22 21.84 25.58 -1.68
C ALA A 22 20.87 25.18 -2.79
N VAL A 23 21.39 24.45 -3.78
CA VAL A 23 20.57 23.70 -4.72
C VAL A 23 19.92 22.62 -3.85
N SER A 24 18.67 22.83 -3.47
CA SER A 24 17.84 21.74 -3.00
C SER A 24 17.85 20.72 -4.12
N ALA A 25 18.54 19.59 -3.91
CA ALA A 25 18.42 18.45 -4.79
C ALA A 25 16.97 17.99 -4.69
N CYS A 26 16.13 18.45 -5.62
CA CYS A 26 14.93 17.72 -5.95
C CYS A 26 15.43 16.35 -6.38
N ALA A 27 15.06 15.31 -5.64
CA ALA A 27 15.30 13.95 -6.08
C ALA A 27 14.81 13.84 -7.53
N ASP A 28 15.66 13.34 -8.42
CA ASP A 28 15.29 13.11 -9.81
C ASP A 28 13.98 12.31 -9.85
N ASP A 29 13.04 12.72 -10.70
CA ASP A 29 11.80 11.97 -10.90
C ASP A 29 12.15 10.50 -11.22
N PRO A 30 11.46 9.52 -10.62
CA PRO A 30 11.81 8.11 -10.78
C PRO A 30 11.75 7.67 -12.26
N ASP A 31 12.71 6.85 -12.69
CA ASP A 31 12.84 6.39 -14.08
C ASP A 31 11.56 5.70 -14.60
N THR A 32 10.84 6.41 -15.47
CA THR A 32 9.57 5.97 -16.08
C THR A 32 9.74 5.00 -17.26
N SER A 33 10.98 4.73 -17.71
CA SER A 33 11.26 3.98 -18.94
C SER A 33 10.86 2.49 -18.89
N LYS A 34 10.56 1.96 -17.70
CA LYS A 34 10.10 0.57 -17.49
C LYS A 34 8.60 0.42 -17.23
N GLY A 35 7.79 1.37 -17.71
CA GLY A 35 6.32 1.30 -17.61
C GLY A 35 5.73 2.04 -16.42
N PHE A 36 6.50 2.94 -15.80
CA PHE A 36 5.98 3.83 -14.78
C PHE A 36 5.37 5.06 -15.44
N ARG A 37 4.08 5.26 -15.28
CA ARG A 37 3.42 6.52 -15.63
C ARG A 37 3.51 7.43 -14.42
N GLN A 38 3.64 8.75 -14.64
CA GLN A 38 3.43 9.72 -13.56
C GLN A 38 1.97 9.61 -13.07
N GLU A 39 1.82 9.10 -11.85
CA GLU A 39 0.58 8.99 -11.12
C GLU A 39 0.47 10.14 -10.10
N GLN A 40 -0.75 10.60 -9.84
CA GLN A 40 -1.03 11.56 -8.78
C GLN A 40 -1.23 10.84 -7.45
N GLY A 41 -0.61 11.36 -6.40
CA GLY A 41 -0.65 10.70 -5.10
C GLY A 41 0.19 11.41 -4.05
N CYS A 42 0.42 10.70 -2.95
CA CYS A 42 1.31 11.13 -1.88
C CYS A 42 2.46 10.13 -1.74
N LEU A 43 3.68 10.64 -1.93
CA LEU A 43 4.91 9.93 -1.64
C LEU A 43 5.31 10.20 -0.19
N LEU A 44 5.55 9.14 0.55
CA LEU A 44 6.13 9.20 1.89
C LEU A 44 7.59 8.77 1.79
N PHE A 45 8.48 9.73 2.04
CA PHE A 45 9.90 9.47 2.23
C PHE A 45 10.14 9.20 3.70
N PHE A 46 11.16 8.38 3.96
CA PHE A 46 11.76 8.27 5.27
C PHE A 46 13.24 7.95 5.08
N ASP A 47 14.10 8.71 5.77
CA ASP A 47 15.56 8.69 5.61
C ASP A 47 16.03 8.85 4.15
N ASN A 48 15.47 9.84 3.43
CA ASN A 48 15.76 10.12 2.01
C ASN A 48 15.43 9.00 1.01
N HIS A 49 14.84 7.88 1.44
CA HIS A 49 14.37 6.83 0.57
C HIS A 49 12.85 6.90 0.38
N PRO A 50 12.30 6.57 -0.79
CA PRO A 50 10.87 6.35 -0.95
C PRO A 50 10.46 5.06 -0.22
N TRP A 51 9.37 5.13 0.55
CA TRP A 51 8.84 3.98 1.29
C TRP A 51 7.54 3.49 0.69
N ILE A 52 6.59 4.42 0.55
CA ILE A 52 5.27 4.14 0.00
C ILE A 52 4.79 5.30 -0.86
N PHE A 53 3.97 4.99 -1.87
CA PHE A 53 3.28 5.99 -2.66
C PHE A 53 1.79 5.65 -2.75
N THR A 54 0.95 6.47 -2.14
CA THR A 54 -0.50 6.28 -2.21
C THR A 54 -1.06 7.01 -3.42
N VAL A 55 -1.56 6.23 -4.37
CA VAL A 55 -2.12 6.69 -5.64
C VAL A 55 -3.55 7.18 -5.42
N THR A 56 -3.83 8.40 -5.85
CA THR A 56 -5.12 9.08 -5.70
C THR A 56 -5.51 9.81 -6.99
N GLU A 57 -5.30 9.19 -8.14
CA GLU A 57 -5.70 9.75 -9.44
C GLU A 57 -7.18 10.18 -9.41
N PRO A 58 -7.50 11.43 -9.78
CA PRO A 58 -8.88 11.89 -9.88
C PRO A 58 -9.69 11.03 -10.86
N PHE A 59 -10.92 10.71 -10.49
CA PHE A 59 -11.76 9.83 -11.30
C PHE A 59 -12.07 10.41 -12.68
N ASP A 60 -11.72 9.65 -13.71
CA ASP A 60 -11.99 9.94 -15.11
C ASP A 60 -12.60 8.69 -15.78
N PRO A 61 -13.89 8.71 -16.19
CA PRO A 61 -14.55 7.57 -16.81
C PRO A 61 -13.93 7.18 -18.17
N GLN A 62 -13.23 8.09 -18.87
CA GLN A 62 -12.51 7.77 -20.11
C GLN A 62 -11.19 7.04 -19.82
N ARG A 63 -10.66 7.22 -18.61
CA ARG A 63 -9.47 6.53 -18.09
C ARG A 63 -9.84 5.68 -16.89
N PHE A 64 -11.01 5.06 -16.93
CA PHE A 64 -11.62 4.41 -15.77
C PHE A 64 -10.65 3.44 -15.10
N GLU A 65 -9.96 2.60 -15.88
CA GLU A 65 -8.95 1.67 -15.37
C GLU A 65 -7.90 2.34 -14.48
N TYR A 66 -7.46 3.56 -14.78
CA TYR A 66 -6.39 4.23 -14.04
C TYR A 66 -6.87 4.98 -12.80
N THR A 67 -8.17 5.22 -12.67
CA THR A 67 -8.69 6.27 -11.77
C THR A 67 -9.79 5.80 -10.82
N TYR A 68 -10.15 4.50 -10.85
CA TYR A 68 -11.27 3.99 -10.04
C TYR A 68 -10.89 3.61 -8.59
N LYS A 69 -9.61 3.51 -8.23
CA LYS A 69 -9.16 2.96 -6.94
C LYS A 69 -8.05 3.79 -6.32
N VAL A 70 -8.11 3.94 -5.00
CA VAL A 70 -6.99 4.42 -4.18
C VAL A 70 -6.25 3.21 -3.61
N TYR A 71 -4.97 3.08 -3.94
CA TYR A 71 -4.10 1.99 -3.49
C TYR A 71 -2.72 2.54 -3.12
N THR A 72 -1.93 1.73 -2.42
CA THR A 72 -0.59 2.16 -1.96
C THR A 72 0.49 1.26 -2.52
N HIS A 73 1.39 1.86 -3.27
CA HIS A 73 2.64 1.25 -3.69
C HIS A 73 3.62 1.14 -2.52
N ILE A 74 4.41 0.07 -2.51
CA ILE A 74 5.51 -0.17 -1.58
C ILE A 74 6.81 -0.22 -2.38
N TYR A 75 7.83 0.49 -1.88
CA TYR A 75 9.18 0.54 -2.44
C TYR A 75 10.12 -0.43 -1.73
N ASP A 76 11.06 -0.94 -2.50
CA ASP A 76 12.13 -1.79 -2.05
C ASP A 76 13.17 -1.00 -1.21
N PRO A 77 13.60 -1.52 -0.05
CA PRO A 77 14.55 -0.82 0.80
C PRO A 77 15.97 -0.72 0.25
N GLU A 78 16.37 -1.53 -0.74
CA GLU A 78 17.74 -1.55 -1.26
C GLU A 78 17.89 -0.91 -2.64
N THR A 79 16.79 -0.76 -3.38
CA THR A 79 16.83 -0.36 -4.80
C THR A 79 15.96 0.84 -5.12
N ASP A 80 15.10 1.29 -4.20
CA ASP A 80 14.11 2.35 -4.42
C ASP A 80 13.18 2.10 -5.63
N LEU A 81 13.09 0.84 -6.06
CA LEU A 81 12.15 0.37 -7.07
C LEU A 81 10.91 -0.21 -6.41
N LEU A 82 9.81 -0.30 -7.14
CA LEU A 82 8.57 -0.79 -6.58
C LEU A 82 8.51 -2.30 -6.45
N LEU A 83 8.06 -2.74 -5.27
CA LEU A 83 7.71 -4.13 -5.00
C LEU A 83 6.30 -4.47 -5.44
N THR A 84 5.51 -3.50 -5.86
CA THR A 84 4.07 -3.63 -6.05
C THR A 84 3.64 -3.11 -7.42
N LYS A 85 2.58 -3.71 -7.97
CA LYS A 85 2.08 -3.35 -9.30
C LYS A 85 0.96 -2.30 -9.21
N GLY A 86 0.88 -1.44 -10.23
CA GLY A 86 -0.21 -0.48 -10.48
C GLY A 86 -1.23 -1.00 -11.52
N PRO A 87 -1.74 -0.16 -12.43
CA PRO A 87 -2.66 -0.57 -13.49
C PRO A 87 -2.00 -1.50 -14.52
N GLY A 88 -2.79 -2.25 -15.30
CA GLY A 88 -2.29 -3.22 -16.27
C GLY A 88 -1.81 -4.56 -15.69
N GLY A 89 -1.10 -5.36 -16.49
CA GLY A 89 -0.57 -6.68 -16.09
C GLY A 89 -1.65 -7.74 -15.81
N LYS A 90 -1.24 -8.90 -15.24
CA LYS A 90 -2.16 -10.01 -14.90
C LYS A 90 -3.12 -9.61 -13.79
N PHE A 91 -4.43 -9.67 -14.05
CA PHE A 91 -5.52 -9.20 -13.18
C PHE A 91 -5.38 -7.71 -12.82
N THR A 92 -5.79 -6.82 -13.72
CA THR A 92 -5.50 -5.38 -13.65
C THR A 92 -6.09 -4.63 -12.44
N HIS A 93 -7.04 -5.24 -11.73
CA HIS A 93 -7.71 -4.67 -10.56
C HIS A 93 -7.03 -4.97 -9.22
N HIS A 94 -6.09 -5.93 -9.16
CA HIS A 94 -5.23 -6.09 -7.99
C HIS A 94 -4.10 -5.07 -8.07
N ARG A 95 -3.94 -4.19 -7.09
CA ARG A 95 -2.98 -3.08 -7.16
C ARG A 95 -2.44 -2.71 -5.80
N GLY A 96 -1.11 -2.68 -5.66
CA GLY A 96 -0.46 -2.30 -4.41
C GLY A 96 -1.11 -2.93 -3.18
N LEU A 97 -1.16 -2.15 -2.11
CA LEU A 97 -1.98 -2.39 -0.95
C LEU A 97 -3.37 -1.77 -1.17
N PHE A 98 -4.41 -2.59 -1.11
CA PHE A 98 -5.78 -2.15 -1.37
C PHE A 98 -6.80 -2.93 -0.54
N ILE A 99 -7.97 -2.32 -0.36
CA ILE A 99 -9.12 -2.89 0.36
C ILE A 99 -10.38 -2.80 -0.51
N GLY A 100 -11.21 -3.84 -0.49
CA GLY A 100 -12.46 -3.88 -1.26
C GLY A 100 -13.19 -5.22 -1.17
N TRP A 101 -14.41 -5.27 -1.72
CA TRP A 101 -15.29 -6.43 -1.70
C TRP A 101 -16.01 -6.60 -3.03
N LYS A 102 -16.12 -7.84 -3.54
CA LYS A 102 -16.85 -8.07 -4.79
C LYS A 102 -18.35 -7.74 -4.68
N GLN A 103 -18.89 -7.73 -3.46
CA GLN A 103 -20.28 -7.41 -3.17
C GLN A 103 -20.37 -6.46 -1.97
N THR A 104 -20.49 -5.17 -2.25
CA THR A 104 -20.81 -4.13 -1.28
C THR A 104 -22.28 -3.74 -1.46
N GLU A 105 -23.16 -4.26 -0.61
CA GLU A 105 -24.61 -4.07 -0.71
C GLU A 105 -25.06 -2.86 0.13
N VAL A 106 -25.82 -1.95 -0.48
CA VAL A 106 -26.41 -0.77 0.17
C VAL A 106 -27.88 -0.66 -0.24
N GLY A 107 -28.79 -1.03 0.65
CA GLY A 107 -30.21 -1.17 0.31
C GLY A 107 -30.41 -2.20 -0.81
N LYS A 108 -30.92 -1.75 -1.98
CA LYS A 108 -31.10 -2.60 -3.18
C LYS A 108 -29.94 -2.53 -4.17
N THR A 109 -28.93 -1.72 -3.89
CA THR A 109 -27.79 -1.50 -4.78
C THR A 109 -26.64 -2.41 -4.39
N VAL A 110 -25.95 -3.00 -5.37
CA VAL A 110 -24.74 -3.80 -5.15
C VAL A 110 -23.60 -3.20 -5.93
N TYR A 111 -22.57 -2.75 -5.24
CA TYR A 111 -21.32 -2.25 -5.81
C TYR A 111 -20.26 -3.37 -5.79
N ASP A 112 -19.44 -3.44 -6.84
CA ASP A 112 -18.26 -4.30 -6.87
C ASP A 112 -17.03 -3.44 -6.57
N THR A 113 -16.74 -3.23 -5.28
CA THR A 113 -15.62 -2.37 -4.82
C THR A 113 -14.27 -3.07 -4.90
N TRP A 114 -14.27 -4.37 -5.20
CA TRP A 114 -13.08 -5.14 -5.50
C TRP A 114 -12.61 -4.90 -6.94
N HIS A 115 -13.42 -5.27 -7.93
CA HIS A 115 -13.08 -5.15 -9.34
C HIS A 115 -13.27 -3.73 -9.86
N MET A 116 -14.17 -2.96 -9.23
CA MET A 116 -14.57 -1.60 -9.63
C MET A 116 -14.89 -1.59 -11.11
N LYS A 117 -15.97 -2.24 -11.56
CA LYS A 117 -16.22 -2.45 -13.00
C LYS A 117 -16.65 -1.17 -13.71
N ALA A 118 -16.19 -0.99 -14.95
CA ALA A 118 -16.53 0.15 -15.78
C ALA A 118 -18.04 0.21 -16.11
N PRO A 119 -18.59 1.40 -16.41
CA PRO A 119 -19.95 1.54 -16.92
C PRO A 119 -20.24 0.63 -18.11
N GLY A 120 -21.40 -0.02 -18.10
CA GLY A 120 -21.82 -0.96 -19.14
C GLY A 120 -21.30 -2.39 -19.00
N VAL A 121 -20.42 -2.68 -18.02
CA VAL A 121 -19.96 -4.05 -17.73
C VAL A 121 -20.89 -4.71 -16.70
N LYS A 122 -21.31 -5.96 -16.97
CA LYS A 122 -22.22 -6.69 -16.08
C LYS A 122 -21.58 -7.06 -14.74
N GLY A 123 -22.39 -7.09 -13.69
CA GLY A 123 -22.07 -7.69 -12.40
C GLY A 123 -21.57 -6.71 -11.34
N GLY A 124 -22.34 -5.65 -11.11
CA GLY A 124 -22.11 -4.62 -10.09
C GLY A 124 -22.45 -3.24 -10.63
N ARG A 125 -22.94 -2.34 -9.77
CA ARG A 125 -23.10 -0.93 -10.13
C ARG A 125 -21.71 -0.28 -10.18
N PRO A 126 -21.38 0.50 -11.24
CA PRO A 126 -20.08 1.16 -11.35
C PRO A 126 -19.80 2.08 -10.16
N CYS A 127 -18.59 2.01 -9.62
CA CYS A 127 -18.16 2.81 -8.47
C CYS A 127 -16.67 3.14 -8.56
N PHE A 128 -16.23 4.08 -7.73
CA PHE A 128 -14.83 4.48 -7.61
C PHE A 128 -14.50 4.97 -6.20
N GLN A 129 -13.21 5.03 -5.90
CA GLN A 129 -12.67 5.70 -4.72
C GLN A 129 -12.04 7.04 -5.12
N GLU A 130 -12.27 8.08 -4.33
CA GLU A 130 -11.79 9.43 -4.59
C GLU A 130 -11.14 10.01 -3.34
N LEU A 131 -9.93 10.57 -3.47
CA LEU A 131 -9.36 11.40 -2.43
C LEU A 131 -10.20 12.66 -2.25
N VAL A 132 -10.75 12.85 -1.05
CA VAL A 132 -11.42 14.09 -0.66
C VAL A 132 -10.38 15.11 -0.24
N ARG A 133 -9.49 14.74 0.68
CA ARG A 133 -8.37 15.57 1.16
C ARG A 133 -7.35 14.74 1.93
N TRP A 134 -6.14 15.26 2.02
CA TRP A 134 -5.16 14.84 3.03
C TRP A 134 -5.50 15.50 4.37
N VAL A 135 -5.58 14.71 5.43
CA VAL A 135 -5.88 15.16 6.80
C VAL A 135 -4.60 15.50 7.55
N ASN A 136 -3.62 14.59 7.50
CA ASN A 136 -2.34 14.72 8.17
C ASN A 136 -1.22 14.17 7.29
N ARG A 137 -0.07 14.84 7.37
CA ARG A 137 1.21 14.39 6.81
C ARG A 137 2.31 14.89 7.72
N SER A 138 3.01 13.97 8.38
CA SER A 138 4.09 14.35 9.30
C SER A 138 5.19 13.30 9.31
N ASP A 139 6.39 13.73 9.64
CA ASP A 139 7.61 12.94 9.84
C ASP A 139 8.29 13.50 11.09
N ASP A 140 8.74 12.63 12.00
CA ASP A 140 9.43 13.00 13.24
C ASP A 140 10.92 12.58 13.28
N GLY A 141 11.46 12.10 12.15
CA GLY A 141 12.80 11.56 11.99
C GLY A 141 12.93 10.08 12.36
N THR A 142 11.92 9.48 12.98
CA THR A 142 11.88 8.06 13.36
C THR A 142 10.70 7.31 12.74
N SER A 143 9.65 8.03 12.41
CA SER A 143 8.46 7.54 11.71
C SER A 143 7.88 8.63 10.83
N ALA A 144 7.11 8.22 9.83
CA ALA A 144 6.31 9.13 9.02
C ALA A 144 4.87 8.61 8.91
N VAL A 145 3.91 9.51 8.76
CA VAL A 145 2.49 9.19 8.66
C VAL A 145 1.82 10.04 7.59
N GLN A 146 0.88 9.43 6.89
CA GLN A 146 -0.08 10.10 6.04
C GLN A 146 -1.50 9.63 6.42
N GLU A 147 -2.44 10.57 6.38
CA GLU A 147 -3.85 10.32 6.63
C GLU A 147 -4.69 10.99 5.55
N ALA A 148 -5.62 10.24 4.96
CA ALA A 148 -6.49 10.68 3.88
C ALA A 148 -7.95 10.43 4.20
N GLU A 149 -8.81 11.36 3.80
CA GLU A 149 -10.24 11.12 3.64
C GLU A 149 -10.50 10.66 2.20
N ILE A 150 -11.15 9.52 2.05
CA ILE A 150 -11.46 8.89 0.77
C ILE A 150 -12.98 8.65 0.70
N ALA A 151 -13.61 9.09 -0.37
CA ALA A 151 -15.03 8.82 -0.62
C ALA A 151 -15.18 7.63 -1.58
N TRP A 152 -16.03 6.67 -1.22
CA TRP A 152 -16.42 5.58 -2.09
C TRP A 152 -17.76 5.97 -2.74
N ARG A 153 -17.77 6.12 -4.06
CA ARG A 153 -18.84 6.79 -4.79
C ARG A 153 -19.43 5.94 -5.88
N ASP A 154 -20.73 6.11 -6.10
CA ASP A 154 -21.39 5.70 -7.33
C ASP A 154 -20.79 6.45 -8.53
N ALA A 155 -20.44 5.76 -9.60
CA ALA A 155 -19.81 6.42 -10.75
C ALA A 155 -20.77 7.34 -11.53
N ASP A 156 -22.07 7.07 -11.48
CA ASP A 156 -23.09 7.81 -12.23
C ASP A 156 -23.65 8.99 -11.41
N THR A 157 -24.15 8.73 -10.19
CA THR A 157 -24.76 9.76 -9.34
C THR A 157 -23.74 10.55 -8.53
N ARG A 158 -22.51 10.04 -8.39
CA ARG A 158 -21.44 10.60 -7.54
C ARG A 158 -21.75 10.61 -6.05
N GLU A 159 -22.85 9.98 -5.64
CA GLU A 159 -23.23 9.85 -4.23
C GLU A 159 -22.24 8.97 -3.49
N THR A 160 -21.85 9.40 -2.29
CA THR A 160 -20.96 8.63 -1.41
C THR A 160 -21.76 7.59 -0.65
N PHE A 161 -21.32 6.33 -0.69
CA PHE A 161 -21.93 5.23 0.06
C PHE A 161 -21.04 4.70 1.21
N ILE A 162 -19.73 4.98 1.18
CA ILE A 162 -18.80 4.81 2.32
C ILE A 162 -17.87 6.03 2.38
N GLN A 163 -17.64 6.55 3.58
CA GLN A 163 -16.58 7.51 3.86
C GLN A 163 -15.43 6.79 4.56
N GLU A 164 -14.23 6.83 4.01
CA GLU A 164 -13.05 6.18 4.57
C GLU A 164 -12.08 7.22 5.13
N THR A 165 -11.62 7.01 6.36
CA THR A 165 -10.38 7.64 6.85
C THR A 165 -9.28 6.58 6.81
N ARG A 166 -8.28 6.80 5.98
CA ARG A 166 -7.15 5.90 5.79
C ARG A 166 -5.89 6.53 6.35
N GLN A 167 -5.28 5.88 7.34
CA GLN A 167 -3.99 6.26 7.89
C GLN A 167 -2.96 5.20 7.53
N ILE A 168 -1.81 5.63 7.01
CA ILE A 168 -0.65 4.77 6.81
C ILE A 168 0.53 5.40 7.52
N SER A 169 1.12 4.67 8.46
CA SER A 169 2.37 5.06 9.13
C SER A 169 3.49 4.10 8.81
N VAL A 170 4.69 4.63 8.68
CA VAL A 170 5.90 3.89 8.36
C VAL A 170 6.98 4.16 9.40
N ARG A 171 7.77 3.14 9.71
CA ARG A 171 8.97 3.25 10.55
C ARG A 171 9.95 2.15 10.23
N GLU A 172 11.22 2.38 10.55
CA GLU A 172 12.23 1.33 10.51
C GLU A 172 12.33 0.59 11.83
N GLN A 173 12.44 -0.74 11.77
CA GLN A 173 12.72 -1.57 12.93
C GLN A 173 13.58 -2.75 12.51
N ASN A 174 14.78 -2.88 13.10
CA ASN A 174 15.71 -3.99 12.84
C ASN A 174 15.95 -4.24 11.33
N GLN A 175 16.27 -3.17 10.57
CA GLN A 175 16.49 -3.18 9.12
C GLN A 175 15.28 -3.65 8.28
N LYS A 176 14.08 -3.54 8.85
CA LYS A 176 12.81 -3.86 8.17
C LYS A 176 11.98 -2.60 8.08
N ARG A 177 11.23 -2.46 6.99
CA ARG A 177 10.21 -1.42 6.86
C ARG A 177 8.92 -1.94 7.48
N ILE A 178 8.45 -1.28 8.53
CA ILE A 178 7.14 -1.54 9.13
C ILE A 178 6.15 -0.54 8.57
N ILE A 179 5.03 -1.03 8.03
CA ILE A 179 3.96 -0.22 7.44
C ILE A 179 2.67 -0.61 8.14
N ASP A 180 2.13 0.29 8.96
CA ASP A 180 0.82 0.11 9.59
C ASP A 180 -0.24 0.78 8.72
N PHE A 181 -1.29 0.03 8.41
CA PHE A 181 -2.44 0.47 7.61
C PHE A 181 -3.70 0.40 8.45
N VAL A 182 -4.33 1.55 8.65
CA VAL A 182 -5.61 1.68 9.33
C VAL A 182 -6.63 2.22 8.35
N SER A 183 -7.79 1.59 8.26
CA SER A 183 -8.92 2.09 7.46
C SER A 183 -10.19 2.06 8.30
N ALA A 184 -10.74 3.24 8.55
CA ALA A 184 -12.03 3.44 9.20
C ALA A 184 -13.10 3.72 8.13
N LEU A 185 -13.99 2.75 7.90
CA LEU A 185 -15.07 2.81 6.92
C LEU A 185 -16.36 3.22 7.63
N HIS A 186 -16.75 4.48 7.48
CA HIS A 186 -18.00 5.03 7.99
C HIS A 186 -19.14 4.87 6.97
N ASN A 187 -20.31 4.46 7.45
CA ASN A 187 -21.54 4.43 6.67
C ASN A 187 -22.34 5.72 6.88
N PRO A 188 -22.31 6.69 5.94
CA PRO A 188 -23.05 7.95 6.07
C PRO A 188 -24.56 7.80 5.75
N GLY A 189 -25.00 6.62 5.32
CA GLY A 189 -26.34 6.35 4.82
C GLY A 189 -27.34 5.96 5.91
N LYS A 190 -28.53 5.56 5.46
CA LYS A 190 -29.63 5.05 6.32
C LYS A 190 -29.77 3.53 6.29
N GLU A 191 -29.18 2.88 5.29
CA GLU A 191 -29.22 1.44 5.10
C GLU A 191 -27.91 0.82 5.58
N THR A 192 -27.96 -0.38 6.14
CA THR A 192 -26.75 -1.15 6.47
C THR A 192 -25.94 -1.42 5.21
N VAL A 193 -24.63 -1.15 5.26
CA VAL A 193 -23.67 -1.55 4.23
C VAL A 193 -23.23 -2.98 4.53
N ARG A 194 -23.45 -3.93 3.61
CA ARG A 194 -22.94 -5.30 3.77
C ARG A 194 -21.74 -5.52 2.87
N LEU A 195 -20.65 -5.96 3.47
CA LEU A 195 -19.38 -6.21 2.80
C LEU A 195 -19.20 -7.71 2.67
N LYS A 196 -19.42 -8.23 1.46
CA LYS A 196 -19.44 -9.66 1.15
C LYS A 196 -18.48 -10.01 0.03
N GLY A 197 -18.08 -11.27 -0.03
CA GLY A 197 -17.26 -11.72 -1.12
C GLY A 197 -16.98 -13.21 -1.13
N ASP A 198 -15.72 -13.52 -1.39
CA ASP A 198 -15.14 -14.84 -1.22
C ASP A 198 -13.64 -14.63 -0.89
N PRO A 199 -12.92 -15.66 -0.42
CA PRO A 199 -11.51 -15.52 -0.08
C PRO A 199 -10.62 -14.93 -1.17
N GLN A 200 -11.05 -14.99 -2.44
CA GLN A 200 -10.31 -14.50 -3.58
C GLN A 200 -10.68 -13.05 -3.96
N HIS A 201 -11.79 -12.51 -3.46
CA HIS A 201 -12.35 -11.23 -3.90
C HIS A 201 -12.99 -10.40 -2.77
N ALA A 202 -12.36 -10.37 -1.60
CA ALA A 202 -12.75 -9.46 -0.52
C ALA A 202 -11.63 -9.25 0.51
N GLY A 203 -11.73 -8.14 1.24
CA GLY A 203 -10.83 -7.77 2.33
C GLY A 203 -9.66 -6.88 1.90
N MET A 204 -8.54 -6.96 2.63
CA MET A 204 -7.35 -6.13 2.44
C MET A 204 -6.20 -7.01 1.96
N GLN A 205 -5.64 -6.62 0.82
CA GLN A 205 -4.75 -7.46 0.04
C GLN A 205 -3.59 -6.64 -0.50
N LEU A 206 -2.49 -7.35 -0.73
CA LEU A 206 -1.31 -6.83 -1.39
C LEU A 206 -1.16 -7.48 -2.76
N ARG A 207 -0.78 -6.68 -3.77
CA ARG A 207 -0.36 -7.15 -5.09
C ARG A 207 1.08 -6.76 -5.37
N MET A 208 1.95 -7.77 -5.39
CA MET A 208 3.35 -7.65 -5.79
C MET A 208 3.50 -7.28 -7.26
N ALA A 209 4.69 -6.84 -7.66
CA ALA A 209 5.05 -6.47 -9.03
C ALA A 209 4.61 -7.52 -10.07
N ASN A 210 4.32 -7.07 -11.30
CA ASN A 210 3.78 -7.96 -12.33
C ASN A 210 4.72 -9.13 -12.67
N GLU A 211 6.04 -8.91 -12.59
CA GLU A 211 7.05 -9.94 -12.82
C GLU A 211 6.80 -11.21 -11.98
N VAL A 212 6.30 -11.08 -10.73
CA VAL A 212 5.97 -12.24 -9.88
C VAL A 212 4.97 -13.19 -10.55
N SER A 213 4.06 -12.67 -11.39
CA SER A 213 3.11 -13.52 -12.12
C SER A 213 3.69 -14.24 -13.33
N GLU A 214 4.90 -13.88 -13.74
CA GLU A 214 5.62 -14.49 -14.86
C GLU A 214 6.48 -15.67 -14.37
N HIS A 215 6.72 -15.78 -13.06
CA HIS A 215 7.48 -16.86 -12.43
C HIS A 215 6.87 -17.28 -11.08
N GLU A 216 5.57 -17.63 -11.09
CA GLU A 216 4.82 -18.01 -9.87
C GLU A 216 5.41 -19.21 -9.11
N ASN A 217 6.20 -20.03 -9.79
CA ASN A 217 6.88 -21.19 -9.21
C ASN A 217 8.04 -20.83 -8.27
N THR A 218 8.48 -19.57 -8.24
CA THR A 218 9.48 -19.09 -7.27
C THR A 218 8.85 -18.47 -6.02
N THR A 219 7.52 -18.35 -6.00
CA THR A 219 6.76 -17.84 -4.86
C THR A 219 6.49 -18.94 -3.83
N ASP A 220 6.86 -18.66 -2.60
CA ASP A 220 6.57 -19.48 -1.42
C ASP A 220 5.91 -18.64 -0.31
N TYR A 221 5.36 -19.33 0.70
CA TYR A 221 4.74 -18.69 1.85
C TYR A 221 5.22 -19.33 3.15
N LEU A 222 5.58 -18.49 4.12
CA LEU A 222 5.69 -18.89 5.52
C LEU A 222 4.35 -18.59 6.19
N LEU A 223 3.87 -19.56 6.96
CA LEU A 223 2.53 -19.54 7.54
C LEU A 223 2.59 -19.86 9.04
N PRO A 224 1.57 -19.48 9.81
CA PRO A 224 1.45 -19.87 11.21
C PRO A 224 1.42 -21.40 11.36
N GLU A 225 1.84 -21.88 12.53
CA GLU A 225 1.66 -23.30 12.86
C GLU A 225 0.16 -23.63 12.97
N GLY A 226 -0.23 -24.82 12.51
CA GLY A 226 -1.60 -25.32 12.63
C GLY A 226 -2.59 -24.77 11.60
N VAL A 227 -2.13 -24.05 10.58
CA VAL A 227 -3.00 -23.64 9.46
C VAL A 227 -3.21 -24.77 8.45
N THR A 228 -4.38 -24.78 7.83
CA THR A 228 -4.68 -25.61 6.66
C THR A 228 -4.65 -24.74 5.40
N VAL A 229 -4.02 -25.24 4.33
CA VAL A 229 -4.09 -24.65 2.99
C VAL A 229 -4.99 -25.52 2.13
N ASP A 230 -6.19 -25.03 1.87
CA ASP A 230 -7.21 -25.69 1.06
C ASP A 230 -7.06 -25.37 -0.42
N LYS A 231 -8.02 -25.86 -1.21
CA LYS A 231 -8.16 -25.53 -2.63
C LYS A 231 -8.12 -24.02 -2.85
N ASP A 232 -7.51 -23.63 -3.97
CA ASP A 232 -7.39 -22.23 -4.43
C ASP A 232 -6.58 -21.34 -3.47
N ASP A 233 -5.65 -21.95 -2.72
CA ASP A 233 -4.72 -21.28 -1.82
C ASP A 233 -5.43 -20.52 -0.68
N VAL A 234 -6.56 -21.06 -0.20
CA VAL A 234 -7.29 -20.53 0.95
C VAL A 234 -6.67 -21.07 2.22
N THR A 235 -6.25 -20.19 3.13
CA THR A 235 -5.53 -20.56 4.34
C THR A 235 -6.32 -20.21 5.59
N THR A 236 -6.63 -21.21 6.41
CA THR A 236 -7.47 -21.04 7.62
C THR A 236 -7.04 -21.95 8.77
N PRO A 237 -7.25 -21.54 10.04
CA PRO A 237 -7.32 -20.14 10.48
C PRO A 237 -5.97 -19.44 10.22
N CYS A 238 -5.95 -18.19 9.74
CA CYS A 238 -4.70 -17.52 9.38
C CYS A 238 -4.76 -16.03 9.72
N ASN A 239 -3.89 -15.57 10.62
CA ASN A 239 -3.83 -14.18 11.08
C ASN A 239 -2.63 -13.41 10.50
N TRP A 240 -1.68 -14.13 9.92
CA TRP A 240 -0.56 -13.56 9.17
C TRP A 240 -0.09 -14.52 8.10
N ALA A 241 0.49 -14.01 7.02
CA ALA A 241 1.21 -14.79 6.03
C ALA A 241 2.42 -13.99 5.55
N CYS A 242 3.58 -14.66 5.40
CA CYS A 242 4.76 -14.06 4.81
C CYS A 242 4.98 -14.61 3.41
N GLY A 243 4.73 -13.80 2.39
CA GLY A 243 5.09 -14.15 1.03
C GLY A 243 6.58 -13.98 0.79
N VAL A 244 7.20 -15.00 0.18
CA VAL A 244 8.58 -15.00 -0.27
C VAL A 244 8.56 -14.87 -1.79
N PHE A 245 9.01 -13.73 -2.30
CA PHE A 245 8.92 -13.38 -3.70
C PHE A 245 10.29 -13.10 -4.28
N GLU A 246 10.54 -13.61 -5.47
CA GLU A 246 11.65 -13.14 -6.30
C GLU A 246 11.18 -11.92 -7.10
N MET A 247 11.85 -10.79 -6.93
CA MET A 247 11.58 -9.54 -7.65
C MET A 247 12.89 -8.80 -7.81
N LEU A 248 13.10 -8.13 -8.95
CA LEU A 248 14.35 -7.40 -9.23
C LEU A 248 15.60 -8.31 -9.06
N GLN A 249 15.46 -9.60 -9.37
CA GLN A 249 16.48 -10.65 -9.18
C GLN A 249 16.91 -10.85 -7.71
N ARG A 250 16.07 -10.48 -6.75
CA ARG A 250 16.30 -10.60 -5.31
C ARG A 250 15.11 -11.27 -4.63
N LYS A 251 15.36 -12.00 -3.56
CA LYS A 251 14.27 -12.48 -2.69
C LYS A 251 13.87 -11.41 -1.69
N ARG A 252 12.57 -11.26 -1.51
CA ARG A 252 11.95 -10.39 -0.50
C ARG A 252 10.92 -11.15 0.30
N TRP A 253 10.88 -10.85 1.59
CA TRP A 253 9.91 -11.40 2.53
C TRP A 253 8.94 -10.30 2.90
N ILE A 254 7.67 -10.52 2.58
CA ILE A 254 6.60 -9.57 2.80
C ILE A 254 5.58 -10.21 3.74
N LEU A 255 5.63 -9.83 5.00
CA LEU A 255 4.72 -10.31 6.03
C LEU A 255 3.50 -9.39 6.09
N HIS A 256 2.31 -9.94 5.88
CA HIS A 256 1.03 -9.27 6.06
C HIS A 256 0.36 -9.81 7.31
N MET A 257 -0.06 -8.92 8.22
CA MET A 257 -0.65 -9.27 9.51
C MET A 257 -1.97 -8.55 9.73
N THR A 258 -2.96 -9.29 10.22
CA THR A 258 -4.26 -8.80 10.64
C THR A 258 -4.21 -8.51 12.14
N ALA A 259 -4.58 -7.31 12.61
CA ALA A 259 -4.70 -7.07 14.05
C ALA A 259 -5.70 -8.05 14.71
N PRO A 260 -5.43 -8.54 15.93
CA PRO A 260 -6.41 -9.30 16.69
C PRO A 260 -7.70 -8.52 16.93
N GLY A 261 -8.83 -9.23 16.95
CA GLY A 261 -10.09 -8.74 17.53
C GLY A 261 -10.99 -7.86 16.66
N PHE A 262 -10.58 -7.45 15.45
CA PHE A 262 -11.49 -6.69 14.56
C PHE A 262 -12.22 -7.55 13.52
N ILE A 263 -11.73 -8.75 13.23
CA ILE A 263 -12.44 -9.75 12.41
C ILE A 263 -13.06 -10.76 13.36
N ASP A 264 -14.37 -10.95 13.25
CA ASP A 264 -15.07 -11.98 14.00
C ASP A 264 -14.59 -13.37 13.56
N GLY A 265 -14.22 -14.20 14.54
CA GLY A 265 -13.61 -15.51 14.28
C GLY A 265 -12.15 -15.43 13.86
N ALA A 266 -11.61 -16.54 13.36
CA ALA A 266 -10.24 -16.56 12.88
C ALA A 266 -10.17 -16.02 11.44
N PRO A 267 -9.26 -15.09 11.12
CA PRO A 267 -9.19 -14.55 9.77
C PRO A 267 -8.86 -15.63 8.74
N VAL A 268 -9.29 -15.41 7.52
CA VAL A 268 -9.02 -16.27 6.36
C VAL A 268 -8.05 -15.54 5.47
N TYR A 269 -7.02 -16.23 4.98
CA TYR A 269 -6.09 -15.65 4.01
C TYR A 269 -6.25 -16.32 2.64
N SER A 270 -5.92 -15.58 1.59
CA SER A 270 -5.70 -16.13 0.26
C SER A 270 -4.25 -15.86 -0.12
N ILE A 271 -3.48 -16.88 -0.52
CA ILE A 271 -2.03 -16.80 -0.73
C ILE A 271 -1.63 -17.13 -2.17
N ARG A 272 -2.09 -16.34 -3.14
CA ARG A 272 -1.92 -16.67 -4.57
C ARG A 272 -0.47 -16.51 -5.02
N LYS A 273 0.07 -17.55 -5.65
CA LYS A 273 1.47 -17.59 -6.11
C LYS A 273 1.85 -16.53 -7.15
N TYR A 274 0.87 -15.99 -7.88
CA TYR A 274 1.12 -14.86 -8.79
C TYR A 274 1.45 -13.54 -8.09
N GLY A 275 1.47 -13.49 -6.76
CA GLY A 275 1.87 -12.32 -5.98
C GLY A 275 0.69 -11.52 -5.43
N ARG A 276 -0.49 -12.12 -5.27
CA ARG A 276 -1.62 -11.50 -4.55
C ARG A 276 -1.92 -12.28 -3.29
N PHE A 277 -1.87 -11.62 -2.14
CA PHE A 277 -2.23 -12.25 -0.89
C PHE A 277 -2.69 -11.26 0.17
N GLY A 278 -3.37 -11.75 1.19
CA GLY A 278 -3.89 -10.94 2.28
C GLY A 278 -5.14 -11.54 2.92
N ALA A 279 -5.76 -10.75 3.78
CA ALA A 279 -6.88 -11.17 4.61
C ALA A 279 -8.23 -10.99 3.89
N PHE A 280 -9.11 -11.97 4.08
CA PHE A 280 -10.51 -11.96 3.69
C PHE A 280 -11.40 -11.96 4.93
N TRP A 281 -12.48 -11.18 4.87
CA TRP A 281 -13.61 -11.28 5.79
C TRP A 281 -14.87 -10.67 5.15
N GLU A 282 -16.02 -11.07 5.69
CA GLU A 282 -17.31 -10.43 5.46
C GLU A 282 -17.77 -9.74 6.74
N THR A 283 -18.52 -8.65 6.61
CA THR A 283 -19.06 -7.91 7.75
C THR A 283 -20.16 -6.95 7.32
N GLU A 284 -20.78 -6.27 8.28
CA GLU A 284 -21.80 -5.25 8.04
C GLU A 284 -21.43 -3.96 8.79
N ILE A 285 -21.77 -2.82 8.21
CA ILE A 285 -21.63 -1.50 8.83
C ILE A 285 -23.03 -0.91 8.94
N PRO A 286 -23.66 -0.93 10.13
CA PRO A 286 -24.96 -0.29 10.33
C PRO A 286 -24.96 1.19 9.96
N ALA A 287 -26.15 1.76 9.75
CA ALA A 287 -26.29 3.17 9.42
C ALA A 287 -25.70 4.06 10.51
N GLY A 288 -24.78 4.96 10.14
CA GLY A 288 -24.09 5.84 11.09
C GLY A 288 -22.88 5.22 11.79
N ASP A 289 -22.67 3.91 11.68
CA ASP A 289 -21.56 3.23 12.33
C ASP A 289 -20.27 3.30 11.51
N THR A 290 -19.16 2.91 12.14
CA THR A 290 -17.83 2.87 11.52
C THR A 290 -17.15 1.53 11.81
N LEU A 291 -16.71 0.86 10.74
CA LEU A 291 -15.83 -0.30 10.84
C LEU A 291 -14.37 0.16 10.80
N THR A 292 -13.62 -0.07 11.87
CA THR A 292 -12.17 0.20 11.87
C THR A 292 -11.40 -1.09 11.65
N THR A 293 -10.51 -1.07 10.67
CA THR A 293 -9.65 -2.20 10.30
C THR A 293 -8.19 -1.83 10.48
N ARG A 294 -7.35 -2.80 10.88
CA ARG A 294 -5.94 -2.55 11.17
C ARG A 294 -5.06 -3.69 10.69
N PHE A 295 -4.05 -3.35 9.91
CA PHE A 295 -3.09 -4.30 9.34
C PHE A 295 -1.68 -3.78 9.51
N ARG A 296 -0.72 -4.70 9.56
CA ARG A 296 0.71 -4.40 9.52
C ARG A 296 1.37 -5.17 8.40
N ILE A 297 2.18 -4.48 7.62
CA ILE A 297 3.01 -5.05 6.57
C ILE A 297 4.46 -4.86 7.01
N VAL A 298 5.25 -5.92 6.90
CA VAL A 298 6.70 -5.86 7.12
C VAL A 298 7.41 -6.25 5.83
N VAL A 299 8.29 -5.37 5.36
CA VAL A 299 9.17 -5.62 4.23
C VAL A 299 10.56 -5.93 4.77
N SER A 300 11.04 -7.14 4.51
CA SER A 300 12.38 -7.57 4.92
C SER A 300 13.26 -7.87 3.68
N PRO A 301 14.42 -7.22 3.55
CA PRO A 301 15.41 -7.56 2.51
C PRO A 301 16.14 -8.87 2.82
N THR A 302 16.17 -9.28 4.08
CA THR A 302 16.80 -10.52 4.55
C THR A 302 15.76 -11.61 4.79
N ALA A 303 16.22 -12.86 4.80
CA ALA A 303 15.37 -14.00 5.07
C ALA A 303 14.64 -13.88 6.42
N LEU A 304 13.37 -14.26 6.42
CA LEU A 304 12.59 -14.47 7.64
C LEU A 304 12.31 -15.96 7.83
N THR A 305 12.21 -16.41 9.08
CA THR A 305 11.63 -17.71 9.44
C THR A 305 10.18 -17.57 9.89
N ALA A 306 9.46 -18.70 9.99
CA ALA A 306 8.09 -18.70 10.52
C ALA A 306 8.05 -18.27 12.00
N GLU A 307 9.07 -18.64 12.78
CA GLU A 307 9.21 -18.24 14.18
C GLU A 307 9.42 -16.72 14.33
N GLU A 308 10.24 -16.11 13.47
CA GLU A 308 10.43 -14.65 13.45
C GLU A 308 9.13 -13.93 13.05
N CYS A 309 8.40 -14.46 12.06
CA CYS A 309 7.09 -13.93 11.66
C CYS A 309 6.07 -14.02 12.82
N ALA A 310 6.03 -15.16 13.50
CA ALA A 310 5.16 -15.36 14.65
C ALA A 310 5.51 -14.40 15.80
N ALA A 311 6.81 -14.18 16.08
CA ALA A 311 7.25 -13.24 17.10
C ALA A 311 6.82 -11.79 16.79
N MET A 312 7.00 -11.34 15.54
CA MET A 312 6.54 -10.02 15.09
C MET A 312 5.01 -9.88 15.19
N TYR A 313 4.26 -10.96 14.91
CA TYR A 313 2.82 -10.96 15.11
C TYR A 313 2.43 -10.83 16.59
N GLN A 314 3.13 -11.50 17.51
CA GLN A 314 2.86 -11.37 18.95
C GLN A 314 3.15 -9.96 19.48
N GLU A 315 4.24 -9.34 19.00
CA GLU A 315 4.57 -7.94 19.31
C GLU A 315 3.43 -7.02 18.84
N TYR A 316 3.04 -7.14 17.57
CA TYR A 316 1.94 -6.37 17.00
C TYR A 316 0.61 -6.58 17.75
N ALA A 317 0.28 -7.82 18.08
CA ALA A 317 -0.90 -8.16 18.87
C ALA A 317 -0.89 -7.52 20.27
N GLY A 318 0.30 -7.28 20.86
CA GLY A 318 0.46 -6.59 22.13
C GLY A 318 0.23 -5.08 22.04
N GLU A 319 0.57 -4.45 20.90
CA GLU A 319 0.38 -3.02 20.64
C GLU A 319 -1.10 -2.65 20.37
N THR A 320 -1.88 -3.61 19.88
CA THR A 320 -3.27 -3.36 19.43
C THR A 320 -4.35 -3.71 20.46
N LYS A 321 -3.96 -4.17 21.65
CA LYS A 321 -4.88 -4.54 22.74
C LYS A 321 -5.50 -3.35 23.45
#